data_AF-A0A357Z0K8-F1
#
_entry.id   AF-A0A357Z0K8-F1
#
_cell.length_a   1.000
_cell.length_b   1.000
_cell.length_c   1.000
_cell.angle_alpha   90.00
_cell.angle_beta   90.00
_cell.angle_gamma   90.00
#
_symmetry.space_group_name_H-M   'P 1'
#
loop_
_entity.id
_entity.type
_entity.pdbx_description
1 polymer ?
#
loop_
_entity_poly.entity_id
_entity_poly.type
_entity_poly.pdbx_seq_one_letter_code
_entity_poly.pdbx_strand_id
1 'polypeptide(L)'
;EEIARDFICFGEPDAAVVVADATCLERNLNLVLQVMEIRGKTVLCVNLLDEAKKKGIQIDLGALSQKLGIPVVGTSARSGKGLKDLTAAVAAVCGGKAGLHPYRITYRREIEDAVALLQPAVEAALGGKLNARWVALKLLDGDRSLMKSLKRYLGFDPAQRGDVSARLAQARESLAKAGIPPESFRDEVVTAIVRAGEALARETVVCKKKGYAERDRKIDRILTSKATGIPIM
;
A
#
# COMPACT_ATOMS: atom_id res chain seq x y z
N GLU A 1 -10.59 -8.54 5.23
CA GLU A 1 -9.74 -7.82 4.27
C GLU A 1 -10.47 -7.49 2.97
N GLU A 2 -11.08 -8.47 2.30
CA GLU A 2 -11.78 -8.27 1.01
C GLU A 2 -12.81 -7.13 1.03
N ILE A 3 -13.65 -7.04 2.07
CA ILE A 3 -14.66 -5.97 2.21
C ILE A 3 -14.01 -4.57 2.22
N ALA A 4 -12.91 -4.40 2.97
CA ALA A 4 -12.22 -3.12 3.07
C ALA A 4 -11.56 -2.74 1.74
N ARG A 5 -10.90 -3.70 1.08
CA ARG A 5 -10.35 -3.53 -0.27
C ARG A 5 -11.44 -3.10 -1.24
N ASP A 6 -12.55 -3.83 -1.28
CA ASP A 6 -13.64 -3.58 -2.22
C ASP A 6 -14.29 -2.21 -1.96
N PHE A 7 -14.42 -1.78 -0.70
CA PHE A 7 -14.91 -0.43 -0.38
C PHE A 7 -13.94 0.67 -0.83
N ILE A 8 -12.64 0.50 -0.64
CA ILE A 8 -11.62 1.46 -1.09
C ILE A 8 -11.57 1.54 -2.62
N CYS A 9 -11.77 0.40 -3.31
CA CYS A 9 -11.71 0.32 -4.77
C CYS A 9 -13.00 0.83 -5.44
N PHE A 10 -14.16 0.37 -4.97
CA PHE A 10 -15.44 0.49 -5.66
C PHE A 10 -16.44 1.41 -4.97
N GLY A 11 -16.18 1.81 -3.72
CA GLY A 11 -17.03 2.73 -2.96
C GLY A 11 -16.87 4.20 -3.34
N GLU A 12 -16.04 4.50 -4.33
CA GLU A 12 -15.76 5.85 -4.84
C GLU A 12 -15.49 6.92 -3.75
N PRO A 13 -14.67 6.64 -2.72
CA PRO A 13 -14.44 7.62 -1.64
C PRO A 13 -13.69 8.86 -2.12
N ASP A 14 -14.08 10.05 -1.66
CA ASP A 14 -13.37 11.31 -1.98
C ASP A 14 -11.91 11.33 -1.49
N ALA A 15 -11.65 10.68 -0.35
CA ALA A 15 -10.33 10.48 0.22
C ALA A 15 -10.31 9.24 1.11
N ALA A 16 -9.13 8.67 1.32
CA ALA A 16 -8.88 7.61 2.30
C ALA A 16 -8.06 8.14 3.48
N VAL A 17 -8.48 7.84 4.71
CA VAL A 17 -7.67 8.09 5.91
C VAL A 17 -7.12 6.76 6.39
N VAL A 18 -5.80 6.60 6.34
CA VAL A 18 -5.14 5.42 6.88
C VAL A 18 -4.64 5.75 8.28
N VAL A 19 -5.13 5.02 9.28
CA VAL A 19 -4.71 5.19 10.67
C VAL A 19 -3.60 4.19 10.97
N ALA A 20 -2.42 4.69 11.30
CA ALA A 20 -1.24 3.91 11.68
C ALA A 20 -0.88 4.16 13.14
N ASP A 21 -0.52 3.10 13.87
CA ASP A 21 0.03 3.20 15.21
C ASP A 21 1.51 3.62 15.15
N ALA A 22 1.83 4.72 15.84
CA ALA A 22 3.17 5.28 15.98
C ALA A 22 4.18 4.29 16.60
N THR A 23 3.73 3.38 17.48
CA THR A 23 4.62 2.42 18.15
C THR A 23 5.10 1.30 17.25
N CYS A 24 4.41 1.04 16.13
CA CYS A 24 4.75 0.01 15.15
C CYS A 24 4.66 0.54 13.71
N LEU A 25 5.08 1.80 13.50
CA LEU A 25 4.88 2.52 12.24
C LEU A 25 5.46 1.78 11.02
N GLU A 26 6.65 1.16 11.14
CA GLU A 26 7.28 0.38 10.07
C GLU A 26 6.35 -0.69 9.49
N ARG A 27 5.72 -1.49 10.35
CA ARG A 27 4.77 -2.53 9.92
C ARG A 27 3.50 -1.93 9.31
N ASN A 28 3.03 -0.82 9.87
CA ASN A 28 1.81 -0.16 9.39
C ASN A 28 1.99 0.52 8.04
N LEU A 29 3.21 0.95 7.70
CA LEU A 29 3.49 1.56 6.39
C LEU A 29 3.21 0.62 5.22
N ASN A 30 3.25 -0.70 5.43
CA ASN A 30 2.85 -1.68 4.41
C ASN A 30 1.40 -1.45 3.95
N LEU A 31 0.47 -1.27 4.89
CA LEU A 31 -0.92 -0.97 4.58
C LEU A 31 -1.08 0.41 3.96
N VAL A 32 -0.34 1.41 4.46
CA VAL A 32 -0.37 2.79 3.91
C VAL A 32 -0.01 2.77 2.43
N LEU A 33 1.09 2.10 2.08
CA LEU A 33 1.56 1.97 0.71
C LEU A 33 0.54 1.24 -0.18
N GLN A 34 -0.04 0.14 0.29
CA GLN A 34 -1.07 -0.59 -0.46
C GLN A 34 -2.32 0.26 -0.73
N VAL A 35 -2.78 1.05 0.25
CA VAL A 35 -3.92 1.96 0.07
C VAL A 35 -3.58 3.06 -0.93
N MET A 36 -2.36 3.61 -0.85
CA MET A 36 -1.88 4.65 -1.78
C MET A 36 -1.80 4.15 -3.23
N GLU A 37 -1.49 2.87 -3.46
CA GLU A 37 -1.54 2.29 -4.80
C GLU A 37 -2.95 2.25 -5.39
N ILE A 38 -3.96 2.01 -4.55
CA ILE A 38 -5.37 2.01 -4.98
C ILE A 38 -5.88 3.44 -5.16
N ARG A 39 -5.60 4.33 -4.20
CA ARG A 39 -6.10 5.71 -4.17
C ARG A 39 -4.99 6.70 -3.80
N GLY A 40 -4.69 7.61 -4.74
CA GLY A 40 -3.72 8.68 -4.49
C GLY A 40 -4.19 9.74 -3.49
N LYS A 41 -5.51 9.95 -3.35
CA LYS A 41 -6.11 10.89 -2.36
C LYS A 41 -6.14 10.27 -0.96
N THR A 42 -4.96 10.10 -0.37
CA THR A 42 -4.80 9.48 0.95
C THR A 42 -4.24 10.47 1.98
N VAL A 43 -4.68 10.36 3.23
CA VAL A 43 -4.13 11.07 4.40
C VAL A 43 -3.67 10.02 5.41
N LEU A 44 -2.45 10.17 5.91
CA LEU A 44 -1.92 9.29 6.97
C LEU A 44 -2.17 9.93 8.34
N CYS A 45 -2.87 9.19 9.20
CA CYS A 45 -3.06 9.54 10.61
C CYS A 45 -2.13 8.67 11.46
N VAL A 46 -1.07 9.26 12.02
CA VAL A 46 -0.12 8.58 12.92
C VAL A 46 -0.61 8.74 14.36
N ASN A 47 -1.30 7.73 14.86
CA ASN A 47 -1.93 7.73 16.18
C ASN A 47 -1.00 7.18 17.27
N LEU A 48 -1.34 7.41 18.54
CA LEU A 48 -0.59 6.93 19.73
C LEU A 48 0.82 7.53 19.86
N LEU A 49 1.01 8.79 19.44
CA LEU A 49 2.30 9.50 19.57
C LEU A 49 2.77 9.67 21.02
N ASP A 50 1.85 9.75 21.98
CA ASP A 50 2.16 9.81 23.40
C ASP A 50 2.76 8.50 23.90
N GLU A 51 2.24 7.35 23.47
CA GLU A 51 2.80 6.03 23.78
C GLU A 51 4.14 5.80 23.08
N ALA A 52 4.27 6.21 21.81
CA ALA A 52 5.54 6.18 21.10
C ALA A 52 6.63 6.97 21.84
N LYS A 53 6.31 8.18 22.33
CA LYS A 53 7.23 8.99 23.12
C LYS A 53 7.65 8.30 24.42
N LYS A 54 6.73 7.66 25.15
CA LYS A 54 7.05 6.87 26.35
C LYS A 54 7.99 5.69 26.05
N LYS A 55 7.83 5.06 24.88
CA LYS A 55 8.73 3.99 24.38
C LYS A 55 10.06 4.52 23.84
N GLY A 56 10.27 5.84 23.77
CA GLY A 56 11.48 6.44 23.23
C GLY A 56 11.55 6.41 21.70
N ILE A 57 10.41 6.26 21.03
CA ILE A 57 10.26 6.32 19.59
C ILE A 57 9.94 7.77 19.22
N GLN A 58 10.72 8.34 18.32
CA GLN A 58 10.48 9.66 17.73
C GLN A 58 10.20 9.49 16.25
N ILE A 59 9.17 10.17 15.74
CA ILE A 59 8.75 10.09 14.35
C ILE A 59 8.80 11.50 13.78
N ASP A 60 9.51 11.65 12.67
CA ASP A 60 9.52 12.88 11.88
C ASP A 60 8.35 12.85 10.90
N LEU A 61 7.22 13.44 11.32
CA LEU A 61 6.01 13.51 10.52
C LEU A 61 6.20 14.37 9.26
N GLY A 62 7.07 15.38 9.31
CA GLY A 62 7.35 16.26 8.19
C GLY A 62 8.14 15.52 7.11
N ALA A 63 9.22 14.84 7.49
CA ALA A 63 10.00 14.01 6.59
C ALA A 63 9.15 12.87 6.01
N LEU A 64 8.30 12.23 6.83
CA LEU A 64 7.39 11.19 6.37
C LEU A 64 6.37 11.73 5.36
N SER A 65 5.82 12.92 5.59
CA SER A 65 4.89 13.58 4.66
C SER A 65 5.56 13.91 3.33
N GLN A 66 6.78 14.45 3.36
CA GLN A 66 7.54 14.75 2.15
C GLN A 66 7.86 13.49 1.34
N LYS A 67 8.27 12.40 2.00
CA LYS A 67 8.63 11.14 1.33
C LYS A 67 7.43 10.40 0.77
N LEU A 68 6.33 10.36 1.52
CA LEU A 68 5.08 9.76 1.04
C LEU A 68 4.35 10.64 0.02
N GLY A 69 4.64 11.95 0.00
CA GLY A 69 3.97 12.92 -0.88
C GLY A 69 2.48 13.09 -0.58
N ILE A 70 2.08 12.79 0.65
CA ILE A 70 0.71 12.94 1.18
C ILE A 70 0.74 13.62 2.56
N PRO A 71 -0.38 14.23 3.00
CA PRO A 71 -0.47 14.79 4.35
C PRO A 71 -0.32 13.69 5.41
N VAL A 72 0.55 13.95 6.39
CA VAL A 72 0.74 13.10 7.57
C VAL A 72 0.40 13.92 8.80
N VAL A 73 -0.60 13.46 9.56
CA VAL A 73 -1.05 14.13 10.78
C VAL A 73 -0.83 13.22 11.97
N GLY A 74 -0.16 13.77 12.97
CA GLY A 74 0.05 13.11 14.25
C GLY A 74 -1.15 13.29 15.17
N THR A 75 -1.65 12.19 15.74
CA THR A 75 -2.76 12.25 16.70
C THR A 75 -2.42 11.53 18.01
N SER A 76 -3.05 12.00 19.08
CA SER A 76 -3.23 11.22 20.30
C SER A 76 -4.73 11.18 20.56
N ALA A 77 -5.41 10.19 19.96
CA ALA A 77 -6.87 10.13 19.93
C ALA A 77 -7.49 10.18 21.35
N ARG A 78 -6.82 9.57 22.34
CA ARG A 78 -7.26 9.60 23.75
C ARG A 78 -7.30 11.01 24.36
N SER A 79 -6.47 11.93 23.85
CA SER A 79 -6.43 13.32 24.32
C SER A 79 -7.11 14.30 23.35
N GLY A 80 -7.70 13.81 22.25
CA GLY A 80 -8.31 14.64 21.19
C GLY A 80 -7.32 15.50 20.39
N LYS A 81 -6.02 15.42 20.67
CA LYS A 81 -4.97 16.21 20.00
C LYS A 81 -4.76 15.73 18.57
N GLY A 82 -4.68 16.68 17.64
CA GLY A 82 -4.44 16.43 16.22
C GLY A 82 -5.70 16.12 15.39
N LEU A 83 -6.88 15.97 16.02
CA LEU A 83 -8.12 15.67 15.28
C LEU A 83 -8.56 16.85 14.39
N LYS A 84 -8.41 18.10 14.86
CA LYS A 84 -8.72 19.29 14.04
C LYS A 84 -7.81 19.37 12.81
N ASP A 85 -6.53 19.10 12.99
CA ASP A 85 -5.54 19.11 11.90
C ASP A 85 -5.82 17.97 10.91
N LEU A 86 -6.24 16.80 11.40
CA LEU A 86 -6.64 15.67 10.56
C LEU A 86 -7.87 16.02 9.71
N THR A 87 -8.91 16.60 10.31
CA THR A 87 -10.10 17.05 9.58
C THR A 87 -9.75 18.11 8.53
N ALA A 88 -8.87 19.05 8.85
CA ALA A 88 -8.40 20.06 7.91
C ALA A 88 -7.60 19.45 6.75
N ALA A 89 -6.73 18.49 7.02
CA ALA A 89 -5.96 17.78 6.00
C ALA A 89 -6.86 16.98 5.05
N VAL A 90 -7.87 16.29 5.59
CA VAL A 90 -8.87 15.56 4.79
C VAL A 90 -9.65 16.52 3.90
N ALA A 91 -10.14 17.64 4.45
CA ALA A 91 -10.85 18.66 3.67
C ALA A 91 -9.98 19.23 2.54
N ALA A 92 -8.69 19.46 2.78
CA ALA A 92 -7.75 19.94 1.76
C ALA A 92 -7.52 18.91 0.64
N VAL A 93 -7.42 17.61 0.98
CA VAL A 93 -7.29 16.51 0.02
C VAL A 93 -8.55 16.35 -0.82
N CYS A 94 -9.73 16.31 -0.19
CA CYS A 94 -11.01 16.22 -0.90
C CYS A 94 -11.20 17.41 -1.84
N GLY A 95 -10.85 18.62 -1.38
CA GLY A 95 -10.94 19.86 -2.17
C GLY A 95 -9.85 20.08 -3.22
N GLY A 96 -8.92 19.12 -3.41
CA GLY A 96 -7.86 19.21 -4.43
C GLY A 96 -6.77 20.24 -4.16
N LYS A 97 -6.69 20.79 -2.95
CA LYS A 97 -5.75 21.86 -2.57
C LYS A 97 -4.40 21.34 -2.06
N ALA A 98 -4.28 20.03 -1.88
CA ALA A 98 -3.16 19.42 -1.16
C ALA A 98 -1.88 19.17 -2.00
N GLY A 99 -1.86 19.48 -3.31
CA GLY A 99 -0.65 19.32 -4.14
C GLY A 99 -0.04 17.91 -4.05
N LEU A 100 -0.87 16.87 -4.17
CA LEU A 100 -0.47 15.50 -3.88
C LEU A 100 0.49 14.94 -4.94
N HIS A 101 1.57 14.34 -4.46
CA HIS A 101 2.50 13.55 -5.28
C HIS A 101 2.76 12.19 -4.62
N PRO A 102 1.74 11.31 -4.54
CA PRO A 102 1.83 10.10 -3.76
C PRO A 102 3.01 9.23 -4.18
N TYR A 103 3.75 8.75 -3.18
CA TYR A 103 4.85 7.81 -3.36
C TYR A 103 4.39 6.60 -4.18
N ARG A 104 5.21 6.24 -5.17
CA ARG A 104 4.98 5.05 -6.01
C ARG A 104 6.01 4.00 -5.67
N ILE A 105 5.52 2.80 -5.39
CA ILE A 105 6.37 1.64 -5.18
C ILE A 105 6.98 1.26 -6.53
N THR A 106 8.30 1.14 -6.53
CA THR A 106 9.07 0.63 -7.66
C THR A 106 9.30 -0.86 -7.45
N TYR A 107 8.75 -1.67 -8.35
CA TYR A 107 8.98 -3.11 -8.37
C TYR A 107 10.26 -3.46 -9.12
N ARG A 108 10.58 -4.76 -9.13
CA ARG A 108 11.60 -5.29 -10.03
C ARG A 108 11.30 -4.87 -11.47
N ARG A 109 12.36 -4.60 -12.24
CA ARG A 109 12.25 -4.13 -13.63
C ARG A 109 11.33 -5.00 -14.48
N GLU A 110 11.40 -6.31 -14.31
CA GLU A 110 10.58 -7.26 -15.05
C GLU A 110 9.07 -7.07 -14.78
N ILE A 111 8.72 -6.75 -13.53
CA ILE A 111 7.34 -6.45 -13.12
C ILE A 111 6.92 -5.08 -13.67
N GLU A 112 7.79 -4.08 -13.60
CA GLU A 112 7.51 -2.76 -14.17
C GLU A 112 7.28 -2.83 -15.68
N ASP A 113 8.10 -3.57 -16.41
CA ASP A 113 7.97 -3.77 -17.86
C ASP A 113 6.66 -4.51 -18.20
N ALA A 114 6.29 -5.53 -17.42
CA ALA A 114 5.03 -6.25 -17.55
C ALA A 114 3.81 -5.35 -17.29
N VAL A 115 3.86 -4.50 -16.26
CA VAL A 115 2.83 -3.52 -15.94
C VAL A 115 2.73 -2.47 -17.05
N ALA A 116 3.86 -1.94 -17.54
CA ALA A 116 3.89 -0.94 -18.61
C ALA A 116 3.32 -1.48 -19.93
N LEU A 117 3.53 -2.76 -20.22
CA LEU A 117 2.92 -3.43 -21.37
C LEU A 117 1.40 -3.51 -21.25
N LEU A 118 0.89 -3.87 -20.06
CA LEU A 118 -0.53 -4.13 -19.82
C LEU A 118 -1.35 -2.85 -19.57
N GLN A 119 -0.77 -1.87 -18.89
CA GLN A 119 -1.46 -0.68 -18.38
C GLN A 119 -2.25 0.10 -19.46
N PRO A 120 -1.76 0.35 -20.68
CA PRO A 120 -2.51 1.11 -21.68
C PRO A 120 -3.83 0.43 -22.11
N ALA A 121 -3.85 -0.89 -22.25
CA ALA A 121 -5.07 -1.63 -22.59
C ALA A 121 -6.04 -1.67 -21.40
N VAL A 122 -5.52 -1.80 -20.18
CA VAL A 122 -6.33 -1.73 -18.96
C VAL A 122 -6.95 -0.33 -18.80
N GLU A 123 -6.20 0.74 -19.03
CA GLU A 123 -6.70 2.12 -18.99
C GLU A 123 -7.85 2.32 -19.98
N ALA A 124 -7.67 1.88 -21.24
CA ALA A 124 -8.71 1.91 -22.27
C ALA A 124 -9.94 1.09 -21.87
N ALA A 125 -9.75 -0.06 -21.23
CA ALA A 125 -10.84 -0.90 -20.78
C ALA A 125 -11.65 -0.27 -19.63
N LEU A 126 -10.97 0.39 -18.69
CA LEU A 126 -11.56 0.95 -17.46
C LEU A 126 -12.22 2.32 -17.66
N GLY A 127 -11.79 3.10 -18.64
CA GLY A 127 -12.33 4.44 -18.90
C GLY A 127 -12.18 5.40 -17.72
N GLY A 128 -11.06 5.33 -17.01
CA GLY A 128 -10.72 6.24 -15.89
C GLY A 128 -11.46 5.98 -14.57
N LYS A 129 -12.31 4.95 -14.46
CA LYS A 129 -13.04 4.63 -13.22
C LYS A 129 -12.14 4.15 -12.08
N LEU A 130 -11.07 3.43 -12.42
CA LEU A 130 -10.15 2.81 -11.47
C LEU A 130 -8.70 3.09 -11.88
N ASN A 131 -7.79 2.97 -10.93
CA ASN A 131 -6.36 3.08 -11.20
C ASN A 131 -5.89 1.91 -12.08
N ALA A 132 -5.55 2.19 -13.35
CA ALA A 132 -5.18 1.15 -14.30
C ALA A 132 -3.88 0.42 -13.94
N ARG A 133 -2.91 1.10 -13.34
CA ARG A 133 -1.65 0.47 -12.88
C ARG A 133 -1.96 -0.58 -11.82
N TRP A 134 -2.78 -0.24 -10.83
CA TRP A 134 -3.17 -1.17 -9.78
C TRP A 134 -3.97 -2.35 -10.33
N VAL A 135 -4.93 -2.11 -11.23
CA VAL A 135 -5.68 -3.20 -11.88
C VAL A 135 -4.74 -4.09 -12.71
N ALA A 136 -3.76 -3.54 -13.40
CA ALA A 136 -2.75 -4.30 -14.14
C ALA A 136 -1.93 -5.22 -13.22
N LEU A 137 -1.43 -4.70 -12.09
CA LEU A 137 -0.74 -5.52 -11.07
C LEU A 137 -1.61 -6.68 -10.58
N LYS A 138 -2.90 -6.44 -10.38
CA LYS A 138 -3.83 -7.46 -9.89
C LYS A 138 -4.23 -8.50 -10.94
N LEU A 139 -4.31 -8.10 -12.20
CA LEU A 139 -4.48 -9.03 -13.32
C LEU A 139 -3.27 -9.97 -13.44
N LEU A 140 -2.06 -9.45 -13.23
CA LEU A 140 -0.83 -10.25 -13.21
C LEU A 140 -0.82 -11.25 -12.05
N ASP A 141 -1.18 -10.82 -10.84
CA ASP A 141 -1.33 -11.67 -9.64
C ASP A 141 -2.41 -12.76 -9.80
N GLY A 142 -3.46 -12.50 -10.58
CA GLY A 142 -4.51 -13.49 -10.83
C GLY A 142 -5.46 -13.72 -9.64
N ASP A 143 -5.65 -12.70 -8.80
CA ASP A 143 -6.55 -12.74 -7.64
C ASP A 143 -8.01 -12.99 -8.07
N ARG A 144 -8.47 -14.24 -7.93
CA ARG A 144 -9.82 -14.67 -8.32
C ARG A 144 -10.93 -13.92 -7.58
N SER A 145 -10.71 -13.54 -6.32
CA SER A 145 -11.69 -12.81 -5.52
C SER A 145 -11.88 -11.41 -6.08
N LEU A 146 -10.77 -10.70 -6.29
CA LEU A 146 -10.81 -9.36 -6.86
C LEU A 146 -11.36 -9.35 -8.29
N MET A 147 -11.03 -10.34 -9.11
CA MET A 147 -11.57 -10.44 -10.48
C MET A 147 -13.10 -10.55 -10.49
N LYS A 148 -13.69 -11.25 -9.51
CA LYS A 148 -15.15 -11.30 -9.34
C LYS A 148 -15.72 -9.93 -8.97
N SER A 149 -15.09 -9.22 -8.03
CA SER A 149 -15.53 -7.88 -7.62
C SER A 149 -15.37 -6.85 -8.74
N LEU A 150 -14.26 -6.89 -9.49
CA LEU A 150 -14.02 -6.07 -10.69
C LEU A 150 -15.11 -6.30 -11.75
N LYS A 151 -15.42 -7.56 -12.06
CA LYS A 151 -16.48 -7.90 -13.01
C LYS A 151 -17.84 -7.35 -12.57
N ARG A 152 -18.15 -7.46 -11.28
CA ARG A 152 -19.41 -6.94 -10.72
C ARG A 152 -19.50 -5.41 -10.82
N TYR A 153 -18.42 -4.70 -10.50
CA TYR A 153 -18.37 -3.24 -10.54
C TYR A 153 -18.37 -2.69 -11.97
N LEU A 154 -17.59 -3.29 -12.87
CA LEU A 154 -17.47 -2.82 -14.26
C LEU A 154 -18.63 -3.30 -15.16
N GLY A 155 -19.33 -4.37 -14.78
CA GLY A 155 -20.33 -5.03 -15.62
C GLY A 155 -19.75 -5.95 -16.69
N PHE A 156 -18.42 -6.01 -16.83
CA PHE A 156 -17.70 -6.89 -17.75
C PHE A 156 -16.38 -7.36 -17.10
N ASP A 157 -15.81 -8.44 -17.61
CA ASP A 157 -14.50 -8.93 -17.17
C ASP A 157 -13.39 -8.26 -17.98
N PRO A 158 -12.54 -7.39 -17.38
CA PRO A 158 -11.47 -6.73 -18.11
C PRO A 158 -10.44 -7.73 -18.65
N ALA A 159 -10.25 -8.89 -18.02
CA ALA A 159 -9.31 -9.91 -18.50
C ALA A 159 -9.80 -10.63 -19.78
N GLN A 160 -11.09 -10.52 -20.12
CA GLN A 160 -11.67 -11.13 -21.32
C GLN A 160 -11.71 -10.20 -22.53
N ARG A 161 -11.41 -8.91 -22.35
CA ARG A 161 -11.19 -8.00 -23.48
C ARG A 161 -10.00 -8.50 -24.30
N GLY A 162 -10.15 -8.62 -25.61
CA GLY A 162 -9.14 -9.26 -26.47
C GLY A 162 -7.75 -8.62 -26.39
N ASP A 163 -7.70 -7.29 -26.33
CA ASP A 163 -6.46 -6.51 -26.17
C ASP A 163 -5.79 -6.71 -24.81
N VAL A 164 -6.57 -6.65 -23.72
CA VAL A 164 -6.07 -6.89 -22.35
C VAL A 164 -5.60 -8.34 -22.22
N SER A 165 -6.38 -9.31 -22.72
CA SER A 165 -6.07 -10.73 -22.65
C SER A 165 -4.76 -11.07 -23.36
N ALA A 166 -4.57 -10.56 -24.59
CA ALA A 166 -3.35 -10.76 -25.36
C ALA A 166 -2.11 -10.19 -24.65
N ARG A 167 -2.21 -8.95 -24.14
CA ARG A 167 -1.10 -8.31 -23.40
C ARG A 167 -0.83 -8.99 -22.07
N LEU A 168 -1.86 -9.46 -21.37
CA LEU A 168 -1.73 -10.20 -20.11
C LEU A 168 -0.98 -11.52 -20.33
N ALA A 169 -1.31 -12.25 -21.41
CA ALA A 169 -0.60 -13.47 -21.77
C ALA A 169 0.89 -13.19 -22.07
N GLN A 170 1.17 -12.16 -22.88
CA GLN A 170 2.54 -11.74 -23.22
C GLN A 170 3.35 -11.31 -21.97
N ALA A 171 2.71 -10.55 -21.07
CA ALA A 171 3.34 -10.10 -19.83
C ALA A 171 3.68 -11.27 -18.91
N ARG A 172 2.75 -12.22 -18.72
CA ARG A 172 2.99 -13.44 -17.93
C ARG A 172 4.08 -14.32 -18.52
N GLU A 173 4.14 -14.45 -19.85
CA GLU A 173 5.19 -15.22 -20.52
C GLU A 173 6.57 -14.58 -20.28
N SER A 174 6.66 -13.25 -20.38
CA SER A 174 7.89 -12.50 -20.15
C SER A 174 8.36 -12.59 -18.70
N LEU A 175 7.44 -12.51 -17.73
CA LEU A 175 7.72 -12.74 -16.32
C LEU A 175 8.21 -14.16 -16.05
N ALA A 176 7.57 -15.18 -16.63
CA ALA A 176 7.98 -16.57 -16.50
C ALA A 176 9.40 -16.81 -17.06
N LYS A 177 9.70 -16.23 -18.23
CA LYS A 177 11.06 -16.27 -18.83
C LYS A 177 12.11 -15.61 -17.95
N ALA A 178 11.73 -14.61 -17.16
CA ALA A 178 12.62 -13.94 -16.21
C ALA A 178 12.67 -14.59 -14.81
N GLY A 179 12.06 -15.78 -14.64
CA GLY A 179 12.07 -16.53 -13.38
C GLY A 179 11.05 -16.02 -12.35
N ILE A 180 10.03 -15.28 -12.78
CA ILE A 180 8.91 -14.81 -11.96
C ILE A 180 7.61 -15.49 -12.45
N PRO A 181 7.42 -16.79 -12.18
CA PRO A 181 6.14 -17.44 -12.48
C PRO A 181 5.00 -16.82 -11.63
N PRO A 182 3.73 -17.06 -12.00
CA PRO A 182 2.58 -16.55 -11.25
C PRO A 182 2.60 -16.87 -9.75
N GLU A 183 3.14 -18.03 -9.38
CA GLU A 183 3.28 -18.46 -7.97
C GLU A 183 4.14 -17.51 -7.13
N SER A 184 5.22 -16.96 -7.71
CA SER A 184 6.18 -16.09 -7.00
C SER A 184 5.93 -14.60 -7.21
N PHE A 185 5.10 -14.23 -8.19
CA PHE A 185 4.76 -12.84 -8.49
C PHE A 185 4.25 -12.10 -7.26
N ARG A 186 3.35 -12.73 -6.49
CA ARG A 186 2.81 -12.16 -5.26
C ARG A 186 3.90 -11.88 -4.23
N ASP A 187 4.81 -12.82 -4.05
CA ASP A 187 5.90 -12.69 -3.08
C ASP A 187 6.84 -11.54 -3.45
N GLU A 188 7.12 -11.33 -4.75
CA GLU A 188 7.91 -10.21 -5.24
C GLU A 188 7.24 -8.85 -4.98
N VAL A 189 5.92 -8.76 -5.25
CA VAL A 189 5.14 -7.55 -4.98
C VAL A 189 5.11 -7.23 -3.48
N VAL A 190 4.84 -8.24 -2.63
CA VAL A 190 4.84 -8.09 -1.18
C VAL A 190 6.23 -7.69 -0.68
N THR A 191 7.29 -8.31 -1.19
CA THR A 191 8.67 -7.99 -0.82
C THR A 191 9.01 -6.53 -1.14
N ALA A 192 8.59 -6.02 -2.30
CA ALA A 192 8.80 -4.63 -2.66
C ALA A 192 8.06 -3.65 -1.73
N ILE A 193 6.80 -3.95 -1.36
CA ILE A 193 6.02 -3.16 -0.40
C ILE A 193 6.72 -3.12 0.96
N VAL A 194 7.12 -4.28 1.48
CA VAL A 194 7.80 -4.39 2.78
C VAL A 194 9.11 -3.61 2.78
N ARG A 195 9.95 -3.78 1.75
CA ARG A 195 11.21 -3.04 1.63
C ARG A 195 11.00 -1.54 1.54
N ALA A 196 9.98 -1.08 0.81
CA ALA A 196 9.64 0.33 0.75
C ALA A 196 9.20 0.88 2.12
N GLY A 197 8.36 0.13 2.85
CA GLY A 197 7.94 0.47 4.21
C GLY A 197 9.12 0.56 5.19
N GLU A 198 10.02 -0.42 5.14
CA GLU A 198 11.25 -0.44 5.95
C GLU A 198 12.17 0.76 5.64
N ALA A 199 12.36 1.08 4.35
CA ALA A 199 13.18 2.22 3.93
C ALA A 199 12.59 3.55 4.44
N LEU A 200 11.30 3.76 4.25
CA LEU A 200 10.59 4.94 4.75
C LEU A 200 10.67 5.05 6.28
N ALA A 201 10.45 3.94 7.00
CA ALA A 201 10.54 3.93 8.46
C ALA A 201 11.96 4.25 8.94
N ARG A 202 12.99 3.65 8.33
CA ARG A 202 14.39 3.90 8.68
C ARG A 202 14.79 5.37 8.57
N GLU A 203 14.22 6.08 7.60
CA GLU A 203 14.53 7.49 7.34
C GLU A 203 13.68 8.46 8.17
N THR A 204 12.60 8.00 8.80
CA THR A 204 11.61 8.87 9.47
C THR A 204 11.36 8.53 10.94
N VAL A 205 11.83 7.37 11.40
CA VAL A 205 11.65 6.88 12.77
C VAL A 205 13.00 6.72 13.45
N VAL A 206 13.15 7.38 14.60
CA VAL A 206 14.35 7.31 15.45
C VAL A 206 13.98 6.69 16.79
N CYS A 207 14.59 5.54 17.11
CA CYS A 207 14.41 4.86 18.39
C CYS A 207 15.60 5.17 19.32
N LYS A 208 15.35 5.92 20.41
CA LYS A 208 16.40 6.30 21.39
C LYS A 208 16.84 5.15 22.29
N LYS A 209 15.99 4.14 22.51
CA LYS A 209 16.36 2.93 23.25
C LYS A 209 16.98 1.91 22.30
N LYS A 210 18.31 1.79 22.31
CA LYS A 210 19.03 0.69 21.65
C LYS A 210 18.50 -0.65 22.18
N GLY A 211 17.89 -1.46 21.32
CA GLY A 211 17.49 -2.84 21.63
C GLY A 211 16.00 -3.16 21.68
N TYR A 212 15.07 -2.20 21.76
CA TYR A 212 13.63 -2.53 21.73
C TYR A 212 13.19 -3.00 20.33
N ALA A 213 13.52 -2.22 19.29
CA ALA A 213 13.26 -2.58 17.90
C ALA A 213 13.98 -3.88 17.50
N GLU A 214 15.20 -4.13 18.00
CA GLU A 214 15.92 -5.38 17.72
C GLU A 214 15.30 -6.60 18.40
N ARG A 215 14.73 -6.41 19.60
CA ARG A 215 14.08 -7.50 20.35
C ARG A 215 12.72 -7.84 19.74
N ASP A 216 11.91 -6.84 19.40
CA ASP A 216 10.65 -7.05 18.65
C ASP A 216 10.94 -7.70 17.29
N ARG A 217 11.92 -7.21 16.53
CA ARG A 217 12.32 -7.83 15.24
C ARG A 217 12.81 -9.26 15.40
N LYS A 218 13.55 -9.58 16.48
CA LYS A 218 13.99 -10.96 16.76
C LYS A 218 12.81 -11.86 17.13
N ILE A 219 11.87 -11.35 17.91
CA ILE A 219 10.67 -12.07 18.31
C ILE A 219 9.79 -12.33 17.08
N ASP A 220 9.48 -11.31 16.28
CA ASP A 220 8.70 -11.46 15.04
C ASP A 220 9.40 -12.41 14.08
N ARG A 221 10.72 -12.30 13.87
CA ARG A 221 11.46 -13.22 12.98
C ARG A 221 11.36 -14.69 13.41
N ILE A 222 11.15 -14.97 14.69
CA ILE A 222 10.90 -16.31 15.21
C ILE A 222 9.41 -16.65 15.13
N LEU A 223 8.53 -15.79 15.61
CA LEU A 223 7.09 -16.07 15.70
C LEU A 223 6.37 -16.05 14.35
N THR A 224 6.91 -15.40 13.32
CA THR A 224 6.30 -15.31 11.98
C THR A 224 7.12 -16.03 10.91
N SER A 225 8.15 -16.77 11.30
CA SER A 225 8.99 -17.53 10.37
C SER A 225 8.22 -18.74 9.81
N LYS A 226 8.52 -19.12 8.57
CA LYS A 226 7.90 -20.29 7.91
C LYS A 226 8.14 -21.61 8.69
N ALA A 227 9.20 -21.68 9.49
CA ALA A 227 9.55 -22.87 10.29
C ALA A 227 9.03 -22.84 11.73
N THR A 228 8.87 -21.66 12.33
CA THR A 228 8.59 -21.49 13.77
C THR A 228 7.29 -20.74 14.06
N GLY A 229 6.64 -20.15 13.06
CA GLY A 229 5.36 -19.46 13.21
C GLY A 229 4.11 -20.34 13.05
N ILE A 230 4.21 -21.46 12.34
CA ILE A 230 3.12 -22.45 12.22
C ILE A 230 2.82 -23.19 13.55
N PRO A 231 3.82 -23.59 14.37
CA PRO A 231 3.54 -24.34 15.61
C PRO A 231 3.14 -23.50 16.83
N ILE A 232 3.11 -22.16 16.75
CA ILE A 232 2.80 -21.26 17.88
C ILE A 232 1.37 -20.68 17.78
N MET A 233 0.67 -20.91 16.66
CA MET A 233 -0.75 -20.59 16.49
C MET A 233 -1.62 -21.80 16.79
#